data_AF-A0A2T2ZV40-F1
#
_entry.id   AF-A0A2T2ZV40-F1
#
_cell.length_a   1.000
_cell.length_b   1.000
_cell.length_c   1.000
_cell.angle_alpha   90.00
_cell.angle_beta   90.00
_cell.angle_gamma   90.00
#
_symmetry.space_group_name_H-M   'P 1'
#
loop_
_entity.id
_entity.type
_entity.pdbx_description
1 polymer ?
#
loop_
_entity_poly.entity_id
_entity_poly.type
_entity_poly.pdbx_seq_one_letter_code
_entity_poly.pdbx_strand_id
1 'polypeptide(L)'
;MALLILLTLALSVNVRSSTGTLLFNGNQNLLFEDASSACLAAFDTDLDCDVNIQLLSSDMDKLDFNQSQLTSLCTASCKASLNTLNSSVSSECGDYDFDFNDDYLSAVQVVELYTYKYDMICLTDSSTGDFCLMVEETWDITALDNSGQATWPAYTNKTFPDWYDDDNGMPAQDVDGTYIDNSNEMPTFYDVLSGLDTDWSASDYYFDGIDANWKGHGWPDMLEYDEYPLQIQCSECFLSQYKLGLESQWGEIYE
;
A
#
# COMPACT_ATOMS: atom_id res chain seq x y z
N MET A 1 14.15 19.51 67.09
CA MET A 1 15.02 18.71 66.20
C MET A 1 14.14 17.64 65.58
N ALA A 2 13.54 17.96 64.44
CA ALA A 2 13.97 17.56 63.08
C ALA A 2 13.40 16.18 62.72
N LEU A 3 12.25 16.21 62.04
CA LEU A 3 11.55 15.07 61.45
C LEU A 3 12.07 14.91 60.02
N LEU A 4 12.71 13.78 59.70
CA LEU A 4 13.18 13.45 58.36
C LEU A 4 12.02 12.86 57.53
N ILE A 5 11.71 13.47 56.39
CA ILE A 5 10.83 12.91 55.37
C ILE A 5 11.75 12.38 54.25
N LEU A 6 11.77 11.05 54.07
CA LEU A 6 12.40 10.42 52.90
C LEU A 6 11.42 10.40 51.73
N LEU A 7 11.76 11.10 50.65
CA LEU A 7 11.08 11.04 49.37
C LEU A 7 11.81 10.01 48.49
N THR A 8 11.22 8.84 48.27
CA THR A 8 11.71 7.87 47.29
C THR A 8 11.16 8.22 45.91
N LEU A 9 12.01 8.75 45.04
CA LEU A 9 11.70 8.97 43.62
C LEU A 9 11.85 7.63 42.90
N ALA A 10 10.74 7.00 42.51
CA ALA A 10 10.76 5.82 41.66
C ALA A 10 11.04 6.25 40.22
N LEU A 11 12.25 6.02 39.72
CA LEU A 11 12.54 6.07 38.28
C LEU A 11 11.90 4.84 37.64
N SER A 12 10.78 5.03 36.94
CA SER A 12 10.27 4.07 35.98
C SER A 12 11.22 4.05 34.77
N VAL A 13 12.17 3.12 34.76
CA VAL A 13 12.91 2.77 33.55
C VAL A 13 11.94 2.00 32.66
N ASN A 14 11.39 2.65 31.64
CA ASN A 14 10.74 1.96 30.54
C ASN A 14 11.82 1.16 29.82
N VAL A 15 11.94 -0.12 30.13
CA VAL A 15 12.70 -1.06 29.32
C VAL A 15 11.91 -1.23 28.03
N ARG A 16 12.24 -0.46 27.00
CA ARG A 16 11.86 -0.80 25.62
C ARG A 16 12.63 -2.08 25.27
N SER A 17 11.94 -3.20 25.39
CA SER A 17 12.36 -4.47 24.79
C SER A 17 11.63 -4.60 23.47
N SER A 18 12.09 -3.91 22.43
CA SER A 18 11.83 -4.32 21.05
C SER A 18 13.18 -4.47 20.37
N THR A 19 13.48 -5.70 19.94
CA THR A 19 14.24 -5.88 18.70
C THR A 19 13.42 -5.17 17.61
N GLY A 20 13.98 -4.15 16.98
CA GLY A 20 13.30 -3.40 15.92
C GLY A 20 12.93 -4.33 14.77
N THR A 21 11.86 -4.01 14.07
CA THR A 21 11.52 -4.68 12.80
C THR A 21 12.43 -4.13 11.72
N LEU A 22 12.99 -4.95 10.84
CA LEU A 22 13.74 -4.49 9.66
C LEU A 22 12.87 -4.67 8.41
N LEU A 23 13.02 -3.78 7.43
CA LEU A 23 12.42 -4.03 6.12
C LEU A 23 13.03 -5.29 5.48
N PHE A 24 12.22 -6.06 4.75
CA PHE A 24 12.61 -7.36 4.17
C PHE A 24 13.13 -8.38 5.18
N ASN A 25 12.78 -8.21 6.46
CA ASN A 25 13.33 -8.98 7.57
C ASN A 25 14.88 -9.00 7.61
N GLY A 26 15.55 -7.96 7.09
CA GLY A 26 17.01 -7.89 7.02
C GLY A 26 17.64 -8.65 5.85
N ASN A 27 16.85 -9.02 4.84
CA ASN A 27 17.33 -9.72 3.64
C ASN A 27 17.51 -8.80 2.43
N GLN A 28 17.78 -7.51 2.63
CA GLN A 28 17.94 -6.51 1.57
C GLN A 28 19.05 -6.87 0.55
N ASN A 29 20.02 -7.71 0.93
CA ASN A 29 21.08 -8.17 0.05
C ASN A 29 20.61 -9.16 -1.03
N LEU A 30 19.42 -9.73 -0.88
CA LEU A 30 18.79 -10.56 -1.92
C LEU A 30 18.11 -9.70 -2.98
N LEU A 31 17.66 -8.51 -2.60
CA LEU A 31 17.00 -7.56 -3.50
C LEU A 31 18.02 -6.64 -4.19
N PHE A 32 19.06 -6.24 -3.45
CA PHE A 32 20.06 -5.26 -3.90
C PHE A 32 21.47 -5.90 -3.94
N GLU A 33 21.64 -6.96 -4.74
CA GLU A 33 22.85 -7.81 -4.72
C GLU A 33 24.17 -7.05 -4.97
N ASP A 34 24.12 -5.97 -5.76
CA ASP A 34 25.29 -5.15 -6.14
C ASP A 34 25.33 -3.78 -5.44
N ALA A 35 24.45 -3.53 -4.47
CA ALA A 35 24.48 -2.32 -3.67
C ALA A 35 25.75 -2.21 -2.81
N SER A 36 26.13 -0.96 -2.52
CA SER A 36 27.25 -0.70 -1.62
C SER A 36 26.95 -1.20 -0.20
N SER A 37 28.00 -1.55 0.56
CA SER A 37 27.83 -1.95 1.96
C SER A 37 27.20 -0.86 2.84
N ALA A 38 27.37 0.41 2.47
CA ALA A 38 26.74 1.54 3.15
C ALA A 38 25.23 1.59 2.86
N CYS A 39 24.84 1.36 1.60
CA CYS A 39 23.44 1.29 1.21
C CYS A 39 22.72 0.10 1.86
N LEU A 40 23.32 -1.09 1.84
CA LEU A 40 22.76 -2.26 2.50
C LEU A 40 22.60 -2.04 4.02
N ALA A 41 23.56 -1.36 4.66
CA ALA A 41 23.47 -1.02 6.08
C ALA A 41 22.41 0.06 6.38
N ALA A 42 22.03 0.88 5.40
CA ALA A 42 20.94 1.85 5.58
C ALA A 42 19.58 1.15 5.74
N PHE A 43 19.37 0.01 5.06
CA PHE A 43 18.18 -0.83 5.23
C PHE A 43 18.14 -1.59 6.57
N ASP A 44 19.26 -1.68 7.29
CA ASP A 44 19.31 -2.18 8.67
C ASP A 44 18.80 -1.15 9.70
N THR A 45 18.14 -0.07 9.26
CA THR A 45 17.50 0.89 10.17
C THR A 45 16.30 0.24 10.87
N ASP A 46 16.37 0.13 12.20
CA ASP A 46 15.29 -0.40 13.04
C ASP A 46 13.98 0.40 12.85
N LEU A 47 12.90 -0.32 12.52
CA LEU A 47 11.54 0.19 12.45
C LEU A 47 10.80 -0.07 13.77
N ASP A 48 10.18 0.99 14.31
CA ASP A 48 9.25 0.92 15.46
C ASP A 48 7.83 0.64 14.94
N CYS A 49 7.73 -0.42 14.13
CA CYS A 49 6.55 -0.87 13.41
C CYS A 49 6.21 -2.30 13.79
N ASP A 50 4.91 -2.62 13.73
CA ASP A 50 4.44 -3.99 13.74
C ASP A 50 5.00 -4.77 12.54
N VAL A 51 5.17 -6.09 12.68
CA VAL A 51 5.72 -6.98 11.64
C VAL A 51 4.89 -6.96 10.35
N ASN A 52 3.60 -6.61 10.44
CA ASN A 52 2.73 -6.46 9.29
C ASN A 52 3.19 -5.38 8.29
N ILE A 53 4.17 -4.54 8.64
CA ILE A 53 4.82 -3.63 7.68
C ILE A 53 5.38 -4.36 6.46
N GLN A 54 5.80 -5.63 6.60
CA GLN A 54 6.32 -6.43 5.49
C GLN A 54 5.28 -6.68 4.40
N LEU A 55 4.00 -6.75 4.77
CA LEU A 55 2.89 -7.03 3.86
C LEU A 55 2.59 -5.85 2.94
N LEU A 56 3.12 -4.65 3.24
CA LEU A 56 2.91 -3.48 2.41
C LEU A 56 3.68 -3.54 1.07
N SER A 57 4.31 -4.65 0.71
CA SER A 57 4.69 -4.87 -0.70
C SER A 57 3.50 -5.33 -1.55
N SER A 58 2.54 -6.03 -0.96
CA SER A 58 1.33 -6.55 -1.61
C SER A 58 0.33 -5.45 -1.96
N ASP A 59 -0.49 -5.71 -2.97
CA ASP A 59 -1.59 -4.84 -3.36
C ASP A 59 -2.59 -4.68 -2.23
N MET A 60 -3.07 -3.47 -2.02
CA MET A 60 -3.92 -3.16 -0.87
C MET A 60 -5.25 -3.91 -0.89
N ASP A 61 -5.79 -4.17 -2.08
CA ASP A 61 -7.03 -4.92 -2.32
C ASP A 61 -6.92 -6.42 -1.96
N LYS A 62 -5.71 -6.92 -1.74
CA LYS A 62 -5.46 -8.28 -1.26
C LYS A 62 -5.32 -8.33 0.26
N LEU A 63 -5.06 -7.21 0.94
CA LEU A 63 -4.73 -7.16 2.36
C LEU A 63 -5.99 -7.25 3.24
N ASP A 64 -6.24 -8.41 3.86
CA ASP A 64 -7.32 -8.60 4.85
C ASP A 64 -6.90 -8.11 6.26
N PHE A 65 -6.61 -6.82 6.39
CA PHE A 65 -6.18 -6.23 7.65
C PHE A 65 -7.35 -5.93 8.58
N ASN A 66 -7.37 -6.57 9.75
CA ASN A 66 -8.35 -6.24 10.78
C ASN A 66 -7.94 -5.03 11.64
N GLN A 67 -8.91 -4.50 12.41
CA GLN A 67 -8.74 -3.39 13.35
C GLN A 67 -7.50 -3.51 14.25
N SER A 68 -7.23 -4.71 14.78
CA SER A 68 -6.10 -4.90 15.71
C SER A 68 -4.77 -4.78 15.00
N GLN A 69 -4.66 -5.26 13.76
CA GLN A 69 -3.45 -5.16 12.95
C GLN A 69 -3.20 -3.71 12.55
N LEU A 70 -4.22 -3.02 12.03
CA LEU A 70 -4.14 -1.60 11.66
C LEU A 70 -3.78 -0.73 12.87
N THR A 71 -4.39 -0.96 14.03
CA THR A 71 -4.07 -0.19 15.24
C THR A 71 -2.62 -0.38 15.69
N SER A 72 -2.07 -1.60 15.57
CA SER A 72 -0.68 -1.89 15.92
C SER A 72 0.31 -1.30 14.92
N LEU A 73 -0.03 -1.32 13.63
CA LEU A 73 0.83 -0.82 12.55
C LEU A 73 0.80 0.71 12.48
N CYS A 74 -0.39 1.31 12.51
CA CYS A 74 -0.65 2.74 12.30
C CYS A 74 -0.32 3.61 13.52
N THR A 75 0.93 3.56 13.97
CA THR A 75 1.45 4.35 15.08
C THR A 75 2.37 5.47 14.61
N ALA A 76 2.35 6.61 15.31
CA ALA A 76 3.25 7.73 15.01
C ALA A 76 4.74 7.34 15.11
N SER A 77 5.09 6.36 15.96
CA SER A 77 6.44 5.81 16.04
C SER A 77 6.84 5.07 14.77
N CYS A 78 5.94 4.24 14.23
CA CYS A 78 6.19 3.52 12.98
C CYS A 78 6.43 4.49 11.82
N LYS A 79 5.55 5.49 11.65
CA LYS A 79 5.73 6.52 10.62
C LYS A 79 7.06 7.28 10.77
N ALA A 80 7.43 7.63 11.99
CA ALA A 80 8.70 8.32 12.25
C ALA A 80 9.92 7.45 11.92
N SER A 81 9.86 6.15 12.21
CA SER A 81 10.95 5.22 11.84
C SER A 81 11.03 4.98 10.33
N LEU A 82 9.90 4.91 9.61
CA LEU A 82 9.89 4.83 8.14
C LEU A 82 10.54 6.06 7.51
N ASN A 83 10.23 7.27 8.00
CA ASN A 83 10.88 8.50 7.53
C ASN A 83 12.39 8.52 7.83
N THR A 84 12.80 7.90 8.95
CA THR A 84 14.22 7.74 9.30
C THR A 84 14.92 6.77 8.35
N LEU A 85 14.31 5.62 8.07
CA LEU A 85 14.78 4.67 7.06
C LEU A 85 14.92 5.35 5.70
N ASN A 86 13.90 6.09 5.25
CA ASN A 86 13.94 6.81 3.98
C ASN A 86 15.13 7.78 3.93
N SER A 87 15.32 8.57 5.00
CA SER A 87 16.44 9.51 5.09
C SER A 87 17.81 8.81 5.06
N SER A 88 17.95 7.67 5.73
CA SER A 88 19.17 6.86 5.72
C SER A 88 19.45 6.30 4.32
N VAL A 89 18.44 5.71 3.67
CA VAL A 89 18.56 5.12 2.33
C VAL A 89 18.86 6.20 1.29
N SER A 90 18.16 7.34 1.31
CA SER A 90 18.46 8.47 0.41
C SER A 90 19.89 9.00 0.58
N SER A 91 20.45 8.98 1.79
CA SER A 91 21.81 9.44 2.05
C SER A 91 22.88 8.46 1.57
N GLU A 92 22.71 7.16 1.86
CA GLU A 92 23.77 6.15 1.68
C GLU A 92 23.68 5.38 0.35
N CYS A 93 22.48 5.28 -0.24
CA CYS A 93 22.29 4.62 -1.53
C CYS A 93 22.48 5.57 -2.72
N GLY A 94 22.25 6.89 -2.54
CA GLY A 94 22.34 7.86 -3.62
C GLY A 94 21.43 7.49 -4.79
N ASP A 95 21.98 7.51 -6.01
CA ASP A 95 21.29 7.13 -7.25
C ASP A 95 21.46 5.62 -7.56
N TYR A 96 21.49 4.77 -6.52
CA TYR A 96 21.55 3.32 -6.73
C TYR A 96 20.19 2.81 -7.23
N ASP A 97 20.23 2.30 -8.46
CA ASP A 97 19.12 1.67 -9.14
C ASP A 97 19.40 0.19 -9.35
N PHE A 98 18.35 -0.62 -9.32
CA PHE A 98 18.39 -2.04 -9.58
C PHE A 98 17.37 -2.40 -10.68
N ASP A 99 17.65 -3.49 -11.39
CA ASP A 99 16.75 -4.02 -12.41
C ASP A 99 15.45 -4.50 -11.74
N PHE A 100 14.33 -3.99 -12.22
CA PHE A 100 13.00 -4.32 -11.76
C PHE A 100 12.07 -4.45 -12.98
N ASN A 101 11.80 -5.70 -13.38
CA ASN A 101 10.89 -6.04 -14.46
C ASN A 101 11.20 -5.31 -15.79
N ASP A 102 12.43 -5.46 -16.29
CA ASP A 102 12.94 -4.81 -17.51
C ASP A 102 12.95 -3.26 -17.46
N ASP A 103 12.74 -2.69 -16.28
CA ASP A 103 12.94 -1.26 -15.97
C ASP A 103 13.87 -1.09 -14.76
N TYR A 104 14.09 0.14 -14.31
CA TYR A 104 14.93 0.48 -13.18
C TYR A 104 14.12 1.13 -12.06
N LEU A 105 14.30 0.62 -10.84
CA LEU A 105 13.84 1.27 -9.62
C LEU A 105 15.02 1.64 -8.75
N SER A 106 14.95 2.80 -8.11
CA SER A 106 15.93 3.20 -7.09
C SER A 106 15.63 2.53 -5.75
N ALA A 107 16.67 2.32 -4.94
CA ALA A 107 16.47 1.86 -3.55
C ALA A 107 15.61 2.84 -2.72
N VAL A 108 15.67 4.14 -3.03
CA VAL A 108 14.85 5.17 -2.40
C VAL A 108 13.37 4.96 -2.74
N GLN A 109 13.08 4.75 -4.02
CA GLN A 109 11.73 4.49 -4.53
C GLN A 109 11.05 3.32 -3.81
N VAL A 110 11.81 2.27 -3.47
CA VAL A 110 11.27 1.14 -2.70
C VAL A 110 10.80 1.58 -1.30
N VAL A 111 11.58 2.39 -0.58
CA VAL A 111 11.15 2.87 0.75
C VAL A 111 9.98 3.85 0.64
N GLU A 112 9.95 4.66 -0.42
CA GLU A 112 8.82 5.54 -0.71
C GLU A 112 7.53 4.76 -0.96
N LEU A 113 7.58 3.62 -1.66
CA LEU A 113 6.44 2.72 -1.85
C LEU A 113 5.86 2.25 -0.51
N TYR A 114 6.70 1.71 0.39
CA TYR A 114 6.24 1.29 1.73
C TYR A 114 5.67 2.46 2.55
N THR A 115 6.26 3.66 2.40
CA THR A 115 5.80 4.87 3.07
C THR A 115 4.44 5.32 2.54
N TYR A 116 4.23 5.24 1.22
CA TYR A 116 2.97 5.52 0.56
C TYR A 116 1.89 4.52 0.98
N LYS A 117 2.17 3.22 0.91
CA LYS A 117 1.22 2.18 1.31
C LYS A 117 0.87 2.28 2.80
N TYR A 118 1.83 2.63 3.65
CA TYR A 118 1.56 2.93 5.05
C TYR A 118 0.59 4.10 5.20
N ASP A 119 0.79 5.19 4.47
CA ASP A 119 -0.11 6.35 4.53
C ASP A 119 -1.52 5.99 4.05
N MET A 120 -1.63 5.17 3.00
CA MET A 120 -2.92 4.69 2.48
C MET A 120 -3.68 3.83 3.50
N ILE A 121 -3.06 2.77 4.02
CA ILE A 121 -3.74 1.84 4.94
C ILE A 121 -4.08 2.47 6.30
N CYS A 122 -3.35 3.54 6.68
CA CYS A 122 -3.55 4.25 7.93
C CYS A 122 -4.51 5.46 7.81
N LEU A 123 -5.13 5.67 6.65
CA LEU A 123 -6.22 6.63 6.51
C LEU A 123 -7.38 6.27 7.44
N THR A 124 -7.99 7.29 8.03
CA THR A 124 -9.15 7.15 8.91
C THR A 124 -10.23 8.12 8.50
N ASP A 125 -11.49 7.70 8.64
CA ASP A 125 -12.64 8.58 8.51
C ASP A 125 -12.60 9.62 9.64
N SER A 126 -12.57 10.90 9.32
CA SER A 126 -12.45 11.95 10.34
C SER A 126 -13.66 12.05 11.26
N SER A 127 -14.81 11.51 10.85
CA SER A 127 -16.06 11.59 11.60
C SER A 127 -16.21 10.46 12.62
N THR A 128 -15.79 9.25 12.28
CA THR A 128 -15.89 8.07 13.16
C THR A 128 -14.56 7.68 13.80
N GLY A 129 -13.44 7.99 13.15
CA GLY A 129 -12.10 7.51 13.50
C GLY A 129 -11.83 6.07 13.05
N ASP A 130 -12.74 5.46 12.29
CA ASP A 130 -12.55 4.12 11.74
C ASP A 130 -11.54 4.17 10.59
N PHE A 131 -10.75 3.10 10.43
CA PHE A 131 -9.82 3.02 9.30
C PHE A 131 -10.58 2.91 7.98
N CYS A 132 -10.09 3.60 6.96
CA CYS A 132 -10.77 3.67 5.68
C CYS A 132 -10.88 2.33 4.97
N LEU A 133 -9.89 1.45 5.13
CA LEU A 133 -9.97 0.08 4.65
C LEU A 133 -11.20 -0.64 5.23
N MET A 134 -11.42 -0.56 6.54
CA MET A 134 -12.60 -1.14 7.18
C MET A 134 -13.91 -0.43 6.84
N VAL A 135 -13.90 0.83 6.43
CA VAL A 135 -15.10 1.52 5.95
C VAL A 135 -15.48 1.01 4.57
N GLU A 136 -14.50 0.87 3.68
CA GLU A 136 -14.64 0.31 2.34
C GLU A 136 -15.15 -1.13 2.37
N GLU A 137 -14.68 -1.91 3.34
CA GLU A 137 -15.17 -3.25 3.65
C GLU A 137 -16.69 -3.33 3.91
N THR A 138 -17.33 -2.21 4.28
CA THR A 138 -18.78 -2.15 4.51
C THR A 138 -19.60 -1.78 3.28
N TRP A 139 -18.96 -1.45 2.15
CA TRP A 139 -19.66 -1.07 0.94
C TRP A 139 -20.38 -2.30 0.36
N ASP A 140 -21.68 -2.15 0.13
CA ASP A 140 -22.52 -3.15 -0.52
C ASP A 140 -23.21 -2.48 -1.71
N ILE A 141 -22.51 -2.50 -2.85
CA ILE A 141 -22.94 -1.85 -4.09
C ILE A 141 -24.22 -2.50 -4.61
N THR A 142 -24.32 -3.83 -4.50
CA THR A 142 -25.51 -4.57 -4.91
C THR A 142 -26.74 -4.19 -4.07
N ALA A 143 -26.62 -4.04 -2.75
CA ALA A 143 -27.72 -3.57 -1.93
C ALA A 143 -28.08 -2.11 -2.25
N LEU A 144 -27.09 -1.25 -2.47
CA LEU A 144 -27.30 0.15 -2.84
C LEU A 144 -28.08 0.27 -4.17
N ASP A 145 -27.69 -0.50 -5.18
CA ASP A 145 -28.36 -0.56 -6.49
C ASP A 145 -29.77 -1.13 -6.38
N ASN A 146 -29.95 -2.28 -5.72
CA ASN A 146 -31.27 -2.90 -5.52
C ASN A 146 -32.26 -2.01 -4.75
N SER A 147 -31.76 -1.12 -3.91
CA SER A 147 -32.59 -0.16 -3.17
C SER A 147 -33.08 1.02 -4.04
N GLY A 148 -32.54 1.18 -5.26
CA GLY A 148 -32.80 2.31 -6.15
C GLY A 148 -32.18 3.63 -5.68
N GLN A 149 -31.21 3.57 -4.76
CA GLN A 149 -30.51 4.76 -4.24
C GLN A 149 -29.18 5.01 -4.93
N ALA A 150 -28.61 4.03 -5.64
CA ALA A 150 -27.39 4.20 -6.40
C ALA A 150 -27.54 5.30 -7.46
N THR A 151 -26.60 6.24 -7.49
CA THR A 151 -26.46 7.20 -8.59
C THR A 151 -25.18 6.87 -9.34
N TRP A 152 -25.31 6.21 -10.47
CA TRP A 152 -24.19 5.79 -11.32
C TRP A 152 -23.64 6.97 -12.15
N PRO A 153 -22.31 7.10 -12.29
CA PRO A 153 -21.68 8.05 -13.20
C PRO A 153 -22.08 7.81 -14.66
N ALA A 154 -22.17 8.87 -15.47
CA ALA A 154 -22.75 8.80 -16.81
C ALA A 154 -21.75 8.50 -17.94
N TYR A 155 -20.44 8.62 -17.68
CA TYR A 155 -19.38 8.60 -18.69
C TYR A 155 -18.20 7.74 -18.24
N THR A 156 -18.46 6.48 -17.93
CA THR A 156 -17.46 5.52 -17.45
C THR A 156 -16.79 4.70 -18.56
N ASN A 157 -17.43 4.61 -19.73
CA ASN A 157 -16.90 3.82 -20.84
C ASN A 157 -15.58 4.39 -21.36
N LYS A 158 -14.48 3.67 -21.11
CA LYS A 158 -13.12 4.07 -21.50
C LYS A 158 -12.77 3.56 -22.89
N THR A 159 -11.80 4.21 -23.50
CA THR A 159 -11.23 3.78 -24.78
C THR A 159 -9.74 4.12 -24.74
N PHE A 160 -8.90 3.10 -24.75
CA PHE A 160 -7.46 3.27 -24.61
C PHE A 160 -6.82 3.49 -25.98
N PRO A 161 -5.94 4.50 -26.13
CA PRO A 161 -5.17 4.69 -27.36
C PRO A 161 -4.25 3.48 -27.64
N ASP A 162 -4.21 3.01 -28.87
CA ASP A 162 -3.22 2.00 -29.31
C ASP A 162 -2.10 2.68 -30.08
N TRP A 163 -0.97 2.88 -29.42
CA TRP A 163 0.25 3.46 -30.02
C TRP A 163 1.20 2.40 -30.59
N TYR A 164 0.91 1.12 -30.39
CA TYR A 164 1.74 0.02 -30.86
C TYR A 164 1.39 -0.32 -32.31
N ASP A 165 0.10 -0.43 -32.61
CA ASP A 165 -0.40 -0.77 -33.95
C ASP A 165 -0.88 0.46 -34.77
N ASP A 166 -1.10 1.63 -34.14
CA ASP A 166 -1.51 2.87 -34.84
C ASP A 166 -0.71 4.10 -34.40
N ASP A 167 0.04 4.71 -35.33
CA ASP A 167 0.85 5.92 -35.09
C ASP A 167 0.03 7.16 -34.65
N ASN A 168 -1.30 7.15 -34.84
CA ASN A 168 -2.21 8.22 -34.42
C ASN A 168 -2.90 7.92 -33.08
N GLY A 169 -2.62 6.78 -32.45
CA GLY A 169 -3.19 6.38 -31.16
C GLY A 169 -4.68 6.08 -31.25
N MET A 170 -5.17 5.65 -32.42
CA MET A 170 -6.56 5.20 -32.55
C MET A 170 -6.74 3.92 -31.72
N PRO A 171 -7.82 3.80 -30.92
CA PRO A 171 -8.06 2.57 -30.18
C PRO A 171 -8.21 1.37 -31.12
N ALA A 172 -7.63 0.24 -30.73
CA ALA A 172 -7.80 -1.00 -31.46
C ALA A 172 -9.28 -1.40 -31.52
N GLN A 173 -9.70 -1.96 -32.65
CA GLN A 173 -11.02 -2.53 -32.82
C GLN A 173 -10.88 -3.99 -33.21
N ASP A 174 -11.77 -4.82 -32.69
CA ASP A 174 -11.89 -6.20 -33.13
C ASP A 174 -12.57 -6.29 -34.52
N VAL A 175 -12.83 -7.51 -34.97
CA VAL A 175 -13.44 -7.77 -36.29
C VAL A 175 -14.87 -7.23 -36.39
N ASP A 176 -15.58 -7.02 -35.27
CA ASP A 176 -16.95 -6.53 -35.26
C ASP A 176 -17.06 -5.01 -35.00
N GLY A 177 -15.93 -4.35 -34.75
CA GLY A 177 -15.84 -2.91 -34.51
C GLY A 177 -15.95 -2.53 -33.04
N THR A 178 -15.94 -3.51 -32.13
CA THR A 178 -15.84 -3.28 -30.69
C THR A 178 -14.43 -2.84 -30.34
N TYR A 179 -14.31 -1.78 -29.54
CA TYR A 179 -13.00 -1.32 -29.06
C TYR A 179 -12.39 -2.33 -28.11
N ILE A 180 -11.12 -2.65 -28.34
CA ILE A 180 -10.35 -3.57 -27.50
C ILE A 180 -9.66 -2.75 -26.41
N ASP A 181 -9.75 -3.26 -25.18
CA ASP A 181 -8.92 -2.77 -24.09
C ASP A 181 -7.50 -3.37 -24.22
N ASN A 182 -6.54 -2.51 -24.57
CA ASN A 182 -5.13 -2.84 -24.67
C ASN A 182 -4.33 -2.30 -23.47
N SER A 183 -4.99 -1.89 -22.38
CA SER A 183 -4.28 -1.58 -21.14
C SER A 183 -3.64 -2.87 -20.62
N ASN A 184 -2.31 -2.87 -20.51
CA ASN A 184 -1.62 -3.94 -19.83
C ASN A 184 -1.64 -3.63 -18.34
N GLU A 185 -2.13 -4.58 -17.53
CA GLU A 185 -1.93 -4.55 -16.08
C GLU A 185 -0.42 -4.44 -15.81
N MET A 186 -0.01 -3.41 -15.08
CA MET A 186 1.39 -3.28 -14.67
C MET A 186 1.66 -4.30 -13.57
N PRO A 187 2.76 -5.08 -13.65
CA PRO A 187 3.09 -6.02 -12.60
C PRO A 187 3.34 -5.29 -11.28
N THR A 188 2.88 -5.89 -10.19
CA THR A 188 2.93 -5.28 -8.87
C THR A 188 4.31 -5.51 -8.24
N PHE A 189 4.68 -4.69 -7.25
CA PHE A 189 5.95 -4.90 -6.52
C PHE A 189 6.00 -6.29 -5.86
N TYR A 190 4.85 -6.78 -5.42
CA TYR A 190 4.71 -8.13 -4.87
C TYR A 190 4.94 -9.23 -5.89
N ASP A 191 4.42 -9.10 -7.12
CA ASP A 191 4.62 -10.13 -8.16
C ASP A 191 6.11 -10.35 -8.44
N VAL A 192 6.90 -9.28 -8.43
CA VAL A 192 8.36 -9.35 -8.62
C VAL A 192 9.05 -9.94 -7.39
N LEU A 193 8.70 -9.51 -6.17
CA LEU A 193 9.25 -10.12 -4.94
C LEU A 193 8.95 -11.63 -4.86
N SER A 194 7.76 -12.05 -5.30
CA SER A 194 7.35 -13.46 -5.32
C SER A 194 8.15 -14.32 -6.31
N GLY A 195 8.74 -13.68 -7.33
CA GLY A 195 9.60 -14.31 -8.33
C GLY A 195 11.08 -14.40 -7.93
N LEU A 196 11.49 -13.64 -6.91
CA LEU A 196 12.82 -13.78 -6.30
C LEU A 196 12.80 -15.01 -5.39
N ASP A 197 13.78 -15.92 -5.52
CA ASP A 197 13.99 -17.13 -4.70
C ASP A 197 14.43 -16.75 -3.27
N THR A 198 13.66 -15.87 -2.65
CA THR A 198 13.75 -15.54 -1.24
C THR A 198 13.11 -16.71 -0.51
N ASP A 199 13.85 -17.35 0.39
CA ASP A 199 13.29 -18.32 1.33
C ASP A 199 12.21 -17.57 2.13
N TRP A 200 10.97 -17.71 1.66
CA TRP A 200 9.75 -17.07 2.12
C TRP A 200 9.81 -16.91 3.64
N SER A 201 9.72 -15.67 4.13
CA SER A 201 9.42 -15.52 5.53
C SER A 201 8.04 -16.12 5.76
N ALA A 202 7.88 -16.92 6.81
CA ALA A 202 6.70 -17.75 7.03
C ALA A 202 5.35 -16.98 7.05
N SER A 203 5.36 -15.64 7.05
CA SER A 203 4.19 -14.77 6.94
C SER A 203 3.47 -14.88 5.59
N ASP A 204 4.22 -15.05 4.50
CA ASP A 204 3.68 -15.00 3.14
C ASP A 204 2.93 -16.30 2.79
N TYR A 205 3.27 -17.41 3.46
CA TYR A 205 2.62 -18.71 3.30
C TYR A 205 1.20 -18.78 3.89
N TYR A 206 0.81 -17.77 4.69
CA TYR A 206 -0.51 -17.69 5.32
C TYR A 206 -1.36 -16.53 4.80
N PHE A 207 -0.92 -15.86 3.74
CA PHE A 207 -1.67 -14.78 3.14
C PHE A 207 -2.72 -15.34 2.18
N ASP A 208 -3.85 -15.79 2.74
CA ASP A 208 -5.09 -15.91 1.99
C ASP A 208 -5.65 -14.49 1.85
N GLY A 209 -5.42 -13.84 0.69
CA GLY A 209 -5.93 -12.50 0.43
C GLY A 209 -7.47 -12.45 0.42
N ILE A 210 -8.02 -11.25 0.28
CA ILE A 210 -9.47 -11.05 0.17
C ILE A 210 -10.05 -11.85 -1.02
N ASP A 211 -11.22 -12.47 -0.83
CA ASP A 211 -11.93 -13.23 -1.88
C ASP A 211 -12.15 -12.34 -3.11
N ALA A 212 -11.88 -12.84 -4.31
CA ALA A 212 -12.03 -12.09 -5.56
C ALA A 212 -13.45 -11.52 -5.76
N ASN A 213 -14.49 -12.18 -5.22
CA ASN A 213 -15.87 -11.67 -5.25
C ASN A 213 -16.10 -10.44 -4.37
N TRP A 214 -15.17 -10.17 -3.45
CA TRP A 214 -15.25 -9.10 -2.49
C TRP A 214 -14.56 -7.82 -2.96
N LYS A 215 -13.67 -7.93 -3.97
CA LYS A 215 -13.09 -6.79 -4.69
C LYS A 215 -14.13 -5.92 -5.39
N GLY A 216 -15.25 -6.51 -5.81
CA GLY A 216 -16.38 -5.75 -6.37
C GLY A 216 -17.28 -5.09 -5.32
N HIS A 217 -16.98 -5.21 -4.02
CA HIS A 217 -17.87 -4.73 -2.93
C HIS A 217 -19.32 -5.22 -3.09
N GLY A 218 -19.46 -6.50 -3.45
CA GLY A 218 -20.73 -7.15 -3.75
C GLY A 218 -21.25 -6.93 -5.18
N TRP A 219 -20.59 -6.12 -6.02
CA TRP A 219 -20.88 -5.98 -7.45
C TRP A 219 -20.29 -7.15 -8.27
N PRO A 220 -20.93 -7.59 -9.37
CA PRO A 220 -20.46 -8.74 -10.16
C PRO A 220 -19.12 -8.52 -10.87
N ASP A 221 -18.81 -7.27 -11.20
CA ASP A 221 -17.61 -6.86 -11.92
C ASP A 221 -16.76 -5.96 -11.02
N MET A 222 -15.46 -5.90 -11.28
CA MET A 222 -14.57 -4.91 -10.66
C MET A 222 -14.92 -3.53 -11.24
N LEU A 223 -14.87 -2.49 -10.39
CA LEU A 223 -15.22 -1.13 -10.76
C LEU A 223 -13.99 -0.25 -10.64
N GLU A 224 -13.68 0.50 -11.68
CA GLU A 224 -12.62 1.50 -11.58
C GLU A 224 -13.10 2.71 -10.75
N TYR A 225 -12.17 3.53 -10.28
CA TYR A 225 -12.44 4.68 -9.40
C TYR A 225 -13.56 5.63 -9.88
N ASP A 226 -13.74 5.81 -11.20
CA ASP A 226 -14.77 6.69 -11.77
C ASP A 226 -16.11 5.98 -12.03
N GLU A 227 -16.23 4.70 -11.70
CA GLU A 227 -17.41 3.87 -11.95
C GLU A 227 -18.26 3.61 -10.70
N TYR A 228 -17.68 3.78 -9.51
CA TYR A 228 -18.40 3.68 -8.24
C TYR A 228 -19.62 4.61 -8.18
N PRO A 229 -20.73 4.20 -7.54
CA PRO A 229 -21.86 5.10 -7.27
C PRO A 229 -21.43 6.37 -6.54
N LEU A 230 -22.06 7.51 -6.84
CA LEU A 230 -21.70 8.80 -6.24
C LEU A 230 -21.79 8.81 -4.70
N GLN A 231 -22.60 7.93 -4.11
CA GLN A 231 -22.69 7.74 -2.66
C GLN A 231 -21.38 7.23 -2.05
N ILE A 232 -20.65 6.41 -2.79
CA ILE A 232 -19.33 5.88 -2.41
C ILE A 232 -18.24 6.87 -2.81
N GLN A 233 -18.26 7.39 -4.04
CA GLN A 233 -17.25 8.34 -4.51
C GLN A 233 -17.19 9.62 -3.66
N CYS A 234 -18.33 10.06 -3.12
CA CYS A 234 -18.39 11.23 -2.24
C CYS A 234 -18.07 10.91 -0.77
N SER A 235 -17.81 9.66 -0.42
CA SER A 235 -17.42 9.29 0.95
C SER A 235 -16.02 9.83 1.26
N GLU A 236 -15.78 10.14 2.54
CA GLU A 236 -14.49 10.70 2.95
C GLU A 236 -13.33 9.74 2.68
N CYS A 237 -13.53 8.46 2.98
CA CYS A 237 -12.52 7.44 2.78
C CYS A 237 -12.19 7.22 1.31
N PHE A 238 -13.19 7.14 0.43
CA PHE A 238 -12.96 7.07 -1.01
C PHE A 238 -12.15 8.28 -1.50
N LEU A 239 -12.56 9.50 -1.13
CA LEU A 239 -11.88 10.71 -1.58
C LEU A 239 -10.46 10.84 -1.02
N SER A 240 -10.21 10.33 0.19
CA SER A 240 -8.89 10.40 0.82
C SER A 240 -7.92 9.41 0.18
N GLN A 241 -8.37 8.17 -0.05
CA GLN A 241 -7.61 7.18 -0.81
C GLN A 241 -7.36 7.67 -2.24
N TYR A 242 -8.39 8.15 -2.94
CA TYR A 242 -8.28 8.65 -4.31
C TYR A 242 -7.27 9.79 -4.45
N LYS A 243 -7.28 10.77 -3.53
CA LYS A 243 -6.31 11.87 -3.55
C LYS A 243 -4.88 11.38 -3.34
N LEU A 244 -4.68 10.53 -2.32
CA LEU A 244 -3.34 10.04 -2.00
C LEU A 244 -2.80 9.14 -3.12
N GLY A 245 -3.66 8.33 -3.73
CA GLY A 245 -3.34 7.55 -4.93
C GLY A 245 -2.92 8.43 -6.10
N LEU A 246 -3.71 9.45 -6.46
CA LEU A 246 -3.36 10.37 -7.55
C LEU A 246 -2.10 11.21 -7.31
N GLU A 247 -1.80 11.52 -6.05
CA GLU A 247 -0.62 12.32 -5.67
C GLU A 247 0.68 11.49 -5.67
N SER A 248 0.57 10.16 -5.73
CA SER A 248 1.69 9.23 -5.65
C SER A 248 2.09 8.71 -7.02
N GLN A 249 3.41 8.58 -7.26
CA GLN A 249 3.92 7.83 -8.41
C GLN A 249 3.58 6.33 -8.34
N TRP A 250 3.26 5.84 -7.14
CA TRP A 250 2.84 4.46 -6.84
C TRP A 250 1.33 4.30 -6.78
N GLY A 251 0.59 5.28 -7.32
CA GLY A 251 -0.84 5.41 -7.13
C GLY A 251 -1.64 4.19 -7.55
N GLU A 252 -1.91 3.31 -6.61
CA GLU A 252 -3.03 2.36 -6.64
C GLU A 252 -4.32 3.17 -6.43
N ILE A 253 -4.90 3.64 -7.54
CA ILE A 253 -6.29 4.13 -7.55
C ILE A 253 -7.19 2.93 -7.77
N TYR A 254 -8.37 2.90 -7.13
CA TYR A 254 -9.35 1.82 -7.29
C TYR A 254 -9.39 1.32 -8.75
N GLU A 255 -9.04 0.04 -8.93
CA GLU A 255 -9.04 -0.68 -10.21
C GLU A 255 -10.37 -1.40 -10.41
#